data_AF-A0A9K3E7P1-F1
#
_entry.id   AF-A0A9K3E7P1-F1
#
_cell.length_a   1.000
_cell.length_b   1.000
_cell.length_c   1.000
_cell.angle_alpha   90.00
_cell.angle_beta   90.00
_cell.angle_gamma   90.00
#
_symmetry.space_group_name_H-M   'P 1'
#
loop_
_entity.id
_entity.type
_entity.pdbx_description
1 polymer ?
#
loop_
_entity_poly.entity_id
_entity_poly.type
_entity_poly.pdbx_seq_one_letter_code
_entity_poly.pdbx_strand_id
1 'polypeptide(L)'
;MEESVNNARSAYKKMLAERDALKAGEADLRARMDEMKGHHQAEIEELKLKSADLVAKVEDPQATKVWLLSEGARLLAKNIHKGPEMIAAVAAVSNAMSAIGVNSGLQNGYVHALKKKTPYAEVHLLNRNAEAELNTAIAYFDSLTFTVVNDLPKLINEPLSKIKDALSFAGGESSKE
;
A
#
# COMPACT_ATOMS: atom_id res chain seq x y z
N MET A 1 -58.54 -6.36 78.19
CA MET A 1 -58.46 -7.25 77.00
C MET A 1 -58.59 -6.47 75.68
N GLU A 2 -59.50 -5.51 75.56
CA GLU A 2 -59.71 -4.74 74.31
C GLU A 2 -58.49 -3.88 73.87
N GLU A 3 -57.79 -3.21 74.79
CA GLU A 3 -56.56 -2.46 74.47
C GLU A 3 -55.46 -3.34 73.89
N SER A 4 -55.31 -4.57 74.40
CA SER A 4 -54.33 -5.54 73.89
C SER A 4 -54.66 -5.98 72.46
N VAL A 5 -55.95 -6.14 72.15
CA VAL A 5 -56.42 -6.51 70.80
C VAL A 5 -56.26 -5.34 69.83
N ASN A 6 -56.52 -4.11 70.27
CA ASN A 6 -56.32 -2.91 69.47
C ASN A 6 -54.84 -2.63 69.19
N ASN A 7 -53.95 -2.85 70.17
CA ASN A 7 -52.51 -2.77 69.98
C ASN A 7 -52.00 -3.84 69.01
N ALA A 8 -52.47 -5.09 69.13
CA ALA A 8 -52.12 -6.16 68.19
C ALA A 8 -52.57 -5.85 66.75
N ARG A 9 -53.79 -5.31 66.57
CA ARG A 9 -54.29 -4.87 65.25
C ARG A 9 -53.49 -3.72 64.67
N SER A 10 -53.08 -2.75 65.50
CA SER A 10 -52.24 -1.62 65.08
C SER A 10 -50.85 -2.08 64.65
N ALA A 11 -50.22 -2.97 65.42
CA ALA A 11 -48.94 -3.58 65.07
C ALA A 11 -49.01 -4.37 63.77
N TYR A 12 -50.09 -5.16 63.58
CA TYR A 12 -50.30 -5.91 62.34
C TYR A 12 -50.48 -5.00 61.12
N LYS A 13 -51.23 -3.91 61.25
CA LYS A 13 -51.38 -2.90 60.18
C LYS A 13 -50.05 -2.22 59.83
N LYS A 14 -49.22 -1.89 60.84
CA LYS A 14 -47.88 -1.35 60.62
C LYS A 14 -46.99 -2.34 59.87
N MET A 15 -46.98 -3.61 60.29
CA MET A 15 -46.21 -4.66 59.63
C MET A 15 -46.65 -4.88 58.16
N LEU A 16 -47.96 -4.80 57.88
CA LEU A 16 -48.46 -4.86 56.51
C LEU A 16 -47.98 -3.67 55.66
N ALA A 17 -48.02 -2.45 56.22
CA ALA A 17 -47.54 -1.26 55.53
C ALA A 17 -46.02 -1.31 55.28
N GLU A 18 -45.23 -1.79 56.25
CA GLU A 18 -43.78 -2.01 56.10
C GLU A 18 -43.47 -3.05 55.03
N ARG A 19 -44.20 -4.16 55.00
CA ARG A 19 -44.08 -5.18 53.94
C ARG A 19 -44.37 -4.60 52.57
N ASP A 20 -45.42 -3.79 52.44
CA ASP A 20 -45.82 -3.21 51.15
C ASP A 20 -44.81 -2.15 50.68
N ALA A 21 -44.26 -1.35 51.60
CA ALA A 21 -43.16 -0.44 51.32
C ALA A 21 -41.88 -1.18 50.89
N LEU A 22 -41.57 -2.31 51.54
CA LEU A 22 -40.39 -3.13 51.21
C LEU A 22 -40.55 -3.77 49.82
N LYS A 23 -41.73 -4.29 49.49
CA LYS A 23 -42.05 -4.79 48.14
C LYS A 23 -41.94 -3.70 47.07
N ALA A 24 -42.40 -2.49 47.35
CA ALA A 24 -42.28 -1.37 46.44
C ALA A 24 -40.80 -0.98 46.23
N GLY A 25 -40.00 -0.95 47.30
CA GLY A 25 -38.56 -0.71 47.21
C GLY A 25 -37.80 -1.79 46.45
N GLU A 26 -38.15 -3.07 46.63
CA GLU A 26 -37.57 -4.19 45.88
C GLU A 26 -37.92 -4.09 44.38
N ALA A 27 -39.15 -3.73 44.05
CA ALA A 27 -39.57 -3.52 42.66
C ALA A 27 -38.81 -2.34 41.99
N ASP A 28 -38.62 -1.22 42.70
CA ASP A 28 -37.84 -0.08 42.20
C ASP A 28 -36.36 -0.45 41.98
N LEU A 29 -35.74 -1.15 42.94
CA LEU A 29 -34.36 -1.62 42.80
C LEU A 29 -34.20 -2.58 41.62
N ARG A 30 -35.17 -3.47 41.42
CA ARG A 30 -35.17 -4.40 40.28
C ARG A 30 -35.30 -3.66 38.96
N ALA A 31 -36.20 -2.67 38.87
CA ALA A 31 -36.36 -1.85 37.67
C ALA A 31 -35.06 -1.10 37.32
N ARG A 32 -34.41 -0.48 38.31
CA ARG A 32 -33.11 0.20 38.11
C ARG A 32 -32.00 -0.76 37.70
N MET A 33 -31.99 -1.98 38.25
CA MET A 33 -31.01 -3.00 37.88
C MET A 33 -31.21 -3.47 36.44
N ASP A 34 -32.47 -3.68 36.02
CA ASP A 34 -32.81 -4.06 34.66
C ASP A 34 -32.46 -2.95 33.66
N GLU A 35 -32.72 -1.68 34.00
CA GLU A 35 -32.32 -0.51 33.19
C GLU A 35 -30.79 -0.41 33.08
N MET A 36 -30.08 -0.52 34.20
CA MET A 36 -28.61 -0.51 34.22
C MET A 36 -28.02 -1.64 33.38
N LYS A 37 -28.60 -2.84 33.46
CA LYS A 37 -28.18 -4.00 32.66
C LYS A 37 -28.43 -3.76 31.17
N GLY A 38 -29.56 -3.16 30.81
CA GLY A 38 -29.87 -2.76 29.44
C GLY A 38 -28.85 -1.77 28.89
N HIS A 39 -28.52 -0.73 29.65
CA HIS A 39 -27.52 0.26 29.27
C HIS A 39 -26.13 -0.36 29.06
N HIS A 40 -25.65 -1.15 30.03
CA HIS A 40 -24.35 -1.82 29.91
C HIS A 40 -24.30 -2.78 28.73
N GLN A 41 -25.39 -3.49 28.44
CA GLN A 41 -25.45 -4.37 27.27
C GLN A 41 -25.34 -3.57 25.97
N ALA A 42 -26.02 -2.44 25.87
CA ALA A 42 -25.93 -1.56 24.70
C ALA A 42 -24.50 -1.01 24.51
N GLU A 43 -23.87 -0.57 25.59
CA GLU A 43 -22.49 -0.06 25.57
C GLU A 43 -21.48 -1.15 25.16
N ILE A 44 -21.65 -2.38 25.66
CA ILE A 44 -20.82 -3.52 25.25
C ILE A 44 -20.94 -3.80 23.75
N GLU A 45 -22.16 -3.78 23.20
CA GLU A 45 -22.36 -4.01 21.76
C GLU A 45 -21.77 -2.87 20.91
N GLU A 46 -21.89 -1.61 21.37
CA GLU A 46 -21.25 -0.47 20.71
C GLU A 46 -19.71 -0.60 20.71
N LEU A 47 -19.12 -0.99 21.84
CA LEU A 47 -17.68 -1.21 21.96
C LEU A 47 -17.20 -2.37 21.08
N LYS A 48 -17.97 -3.45 20.96
CA LYS A 48 -17.65 -4.56 20.04
C LYS A 48 -17.63 -4.10 18.59
N LEU A 49 -18.61 -3.30 18.17
CA LEU A 49 -18.66 -2.75 16.80
C LEU A 49 -17.46 -1.83 16.53
N LYS A 50 -17.15 -0.93 17.47
CA LYS A 50 -15.96 -0.06 17.37
C LYS A 50 -14.67 -0.86 17.34
N SER A 51 -14.56 -1.90 18.16
CA SER A 51 -13.38 -2.78 18.18
C SER A 51 -13.22 -3.52 16.85
N ALA A 52 -14.30 -4.03 16.27
CA ALA A 52 -14.25 -4.72 14.98
C ALA A 52 -13.82 -3.77 13.84
N ASP A 53 -14.35 -2.56 13.81
CA ASP A 53 -13.94 -1.52 12.85
C ASP A 53 -12.46 -1.14 13.01
N LEU A 54 -11.97 -0.99 14.25
CA LEU A 54 -10.55 -0.72 14.51
C LEU A 54 -9.64 -1.88 14.11
N VAL A 55 -10.04 -3.12 14.38
CA VAL A 55 -9.29 -4.32 13.96
C VAL A 55 -9.16 -4.35 12.43
N ALA A 56 -10.27 -4.15 11.70
CA ALA A 56 -10.25 -4.09 10.24
C ALA A 56 -9.33 -2.98 9.72
N LYS A 57 -9.37 -1.79 10.36
CA LYS A 57 -8.50 -0.65 10.01
C LYS A 57 -7.01 -0.89 10.29
N VAL A 58 -6.65 -1.86 11.15
CA VAL A 58 -5.25 -2.18 11.48
C VAL A 58 -4.74 -3.37 10.67
N GLU A 59 -5.56 -4.39 10.46
CA GLU A 59 -5.19 -5.59 9.72
C GLU A 59 -4.87 -5.29 8.25
N ASP A 60 -5.63 -4.40 7.60
CA ASP A 60 -5.44 -4.08 6.18
C ASP A 60 -4.11 -3.34 5.90
N PRO A 61 -3.72 -2.29 6.65
CA PRO A 61 -2.40 -1.69 6.54
C PRO A 61 -1.27 -2.65 6.90
N GLN A 62 -1.46 -3.51 7.89
CA GLN A 62 -0.46 -4.50 8.29
C GLN A 62 -0.21 -5.53 7.18
N ALA A 63 -1.28 -6.06 6.58
CA ALA A 63 -1.20 -6.96 5.42
C ALA A 63 -0.52 -6.26 4.22
N THR A 64 -0.87 -4.99 3.97
CA THR A 64 -0.26 -4.17 2.93
C THR A 64 1.23 -3.99 3.14
N LYS A 65 1.66 -3.67 4.37
CA LYS A 65 3.07 -3.52 4.73
C LYS A 65 3.85 -4.82 4.54
N VAL A 66 3.31 -5.95 5.02
CA VAL A 66 3.93 -7.26 4.85
C VAL A 66 4.10 -7.61 3.38
N TRP A 67 3.05 -7.39 2.58
CA TRP A 67 3.11 -7.63 1.14
C TRP A 67 4.10 -6.73 0.41
N LEU A 68 4.14 -5.43 0.71
CA LEU A 68 5.09 -4.48 0.10
C LEU A 68 6.54 -4.89 0.37
N LEU A 69 6.85 -5.32 1.59
CA LEU A 69 8.20 -5.71 2.01
C LEU A 69 8.64 -7.07 1.46
N SER A 70 7.70 -7.99 1.22
CA SER A 70 8.00 -9.35 0.73
C SER A 70 8.00 -9.44 -0.80
N GLU A 71 6.99 -8.83 -1.44
CA GLU A 71 6.70 -9.04 -2.86
C GLU A 71 6.62 -7.71 -3.63
N GLY A 72 6.06 -6.67 -3.04
CA GLY A 72 5.88 -5.37 -3.70
C GLY A 72 7.20 -4.75 -4.17
N ALA A 73 8.26 -4.80 -3.34
CA ALA A 73 9.58 -4.31 -3.72
C ALA A 73 10.18 -5.08 -4.92
N ARG A 74 9.97 -6.40 -4.97
CA ARG A 74 10.40 -7.26 -6.07
C ARG A 74 9.67 -6.89 -7.37
N LEU A 75 8.37 -6.67 -7.29
CA LEU A 75 7.57 -6.24 -8.44
C LEU A 75 7.95 -4.84 -8.91
N LEU A 76 8.19 -3.89 -8.00
CA LEU A 76 8.66 -2.55 -8.35
C LEU A 76 9.99 -2.61 -9.09
N ALA A 77 10.97 -3.37 -8.57
CA ALA A 77 12.25 -3.56 -9.25
C ALA A 77 12.07 -4.20 -10.64
N LYS A 78 11.18 -5.19 -10.78
CA LYS A 78 10.85 -5.79 -12.08
C LYS A 78 10.27 -4.76 -13.05
N ASN A 79 9.34 -3.91 -12.60
CA ASN A 79 8.75 -2.83 -13.41
C ASN A 79 9.80 -1.81 -13.86
N ILE A 80 10.74 -1.44 -12.99
CA ILE A 80 11.83 -0.51 -13.33
C ILE A 80 12.77 -1.15 -14.35
N HIS A 81 13.25 -2.38 -14.09
CA HIS A 81 14.25 -3.03 -14.95
C HIS A 81 13.71 -3.45 -16.32
N LYS A 82 12.44 -3.88 -16.39
CA LYS A 82 11.79 -4.31 -17.63
C LYS A 82 10.86 -3.25 -18.21
N GLY A 83 10.83 -2.07 -17.62
CA GLY A 83 10.00 -0.96 -18.05
C GLY A 83 10.47 -0.41 -19.40
N PRO A 84 9.56 0.18 -20.19
CA PRO A 84 9.90 0.78 -21.47
C PRO A 84 10.96 1.88 -21.32
N GLU A 85 10.96 2.62 -20.20
CA GLU A 85 11.93 3.68 -19.93
C GLU A 85 13.36 3.14 -19.83
N MET A 86 13.58 2.07 -19.05
CA MET A 86 14.90 1.43 -18.92
C MET A 86 15.36 0.79 -20.22
N ILE A 87 14.46 0.05 -20.89
CA ILE A 87 14.77 -0.61 -22.17
C ILE A 87 15.21 0.42 -23.22
N ALA A 88 14.48 1.52 -23.35
CA ALA A 88 14.79 2.58 -24.30
C ALA A 88 16.14 3.24 -24.00
N ALA A 89 16.42 3.53 -22.72
CA ALA A 89 17.68 4.17 -22.34
C ALA A 89 18.90 3.25 -22.57
N VAL A 90 18.80 1.98 -22.18
CA VAL A 90 19.87 0.99 -22.44
C VAL A 90 20.11 0.82 -23.94
N ALA A 91 19.03 0.76 -24.74
CA ALA A 91 19.15 0.69 -26.19
C ALA A 91 19.82 1.94 -26.78
N ALA A 92 19.47 3.14 -26.31
CA ALA A 92 20.07 4.40 -26.75
C ALA A 92 21.58 4.43 -26.46
N VAL A 93 21.99 4.07 -25.25
CA VAL A 93 23.40 4.01 -24.84
C VAL A 93 24.16 2.96 -25.67
N SER A 94 23.59 1.77 -25.86
CA SER A 94 24.20 0.70 -26.66
C SER A 94 24.40 1.12 -28.13
N ASN A 95 23.40 1.76 -28.73
CA ASN A 95 23.48 2.23 -30.11
C ASN A 95 24.54 3.33 -30.28
N ALA A 96 24.61 4.28 -29.33
CA ALA A 96 25.62 5.33 -29.35
C ALA A 96 27.04 4.78 -29.16
N MET A 97 27.23 3.82 -28.26
CA MET A 97 28.52 3.12 -28.10
C MET A 97 28.92 2.36 -29.38
N SER A 98 27.97 1.69 -30.03
CA SER A 98 28.21 1.00 -31.30
C SER A 98 28.70 1.97 -32.38
N ALA A 99 28.09 3.16 -32.47
CA ALA A 99 28.52 4.20 -33.42
C ALA A 99 29.97 4.67 -33.17
N ILE A 100 30.39 4.82 -31.92
CA ILE A 100 31.79 5.13 -31.57
C ILE A 100 32.73 4.01 -32.01
N GLY A 101 32.35 2.75 -31.76
CA GLY A 101 33.13 1.58 -32.20
C GLY A 101 33.32 1.54 -33.71
N VAL A 102 32.24 1.76 -34.48
CA VAL A 102 32.28 1.85 -35.95
C VAL A 102 33.20 2.97 -36.40
N ASN A 103 33.10 4.17 -35.82
CA ASN A 103 33.98 5.28 -36.15
C ASN A 103 35.46 4.96 -35.92
N SER A 104 35.79 4.36 -34.77
CA SER A 104 37.15 3.95 -34.45
C SER A 104 37.69 2.93 -35.47
N GLY A 105 36.88 1.94 -35.83
CA GLY A 105 37.23 0.95 -36.86
C GLY A 105 37.48 1.60 -38.24
N LEU A 106 36.59 2.50 -38.66
CA LEU A 106 36.70 3.24 -39.91
C LEU A 106 37.95 4.13 -39.96
N GLN A 107 38.24 4.86 -38.87
CA GLN A 107 39.41 5.71 -38.77
C GLN A 107 40.71 4.90 -38.83
N ASN A 108 40.78 3.77 -38.12
CA ASN A 108 41.92 2.87 -38.17
C ASN A 108 42.12 2.25 -39.56
N GLY A 109 41.03 1.83 -40.20
CA GLY A 109 41.06 1.31 -41.58
C GLY A 109 41.56 2.36 -42.58
N TYR A 110 41.10 3.61 -42.45
CA TYR A 110 41.56 4.73 -43.27
C TYR A 110 43.06 5.01 -43.09
N VAL A 111 43.54 5.09 -41.85
CA VAL A 111 44.97 5.28 -41.55
C VAL A 111 45.82 4.14 -42.14
N HIS A 112 45.34 2.90 -42.06
CA HIS A 112 46.02 1.75 -42.65
C HIS A 112 46.02 1.78 -44.19
N ALA A 113 44.93 2.20 -44.83
CA ALA A 113 44.84 2.36 -46.28
C ALA A 113 45.74 3.48 -46.82
N LEU A 114 45.82 4.61 -46.12
CA LEU A 114 46.77 5.69 -46.42
C LEU A 114 48.23 5.21 -46.39
N LYS A 115 48.60 4.42 -45.38
CA LYS A 115 49.93 3.79 -45.30
C LYS A 115 50.22 2.87 -46.51
N LYS A 116 49.18 2.28 -47.12
CA LYS A 116 49.27 1.44 -48.33
C LYS A 116 49.09 2.21 -49.65
N LYS A 117 49.15 3.55 -49.64
CA LYS A 117 49.02 4.43 -50.82
C LYS A 117 47.74 4.20 -51.64
N THR A 118 46.64 3.81 -51.00
CA THR A 118 45.36 3.63 -51.67
C THR A 118 44.58 4.95 -51.62
N PRO A 119 44.16 5.55 -52.76
CA PRO A 119 43.49 6.85 -52.74
C PRO A 119 42.03 6.67 -52.29
N TYR A 120 41.67 7.25 -51.14
CA TYR A 120 40.27 7.35 -50.69
C TYR A 120 39.93 8.81 -50.39
N ALA A 121 38.83 9.28 -50.99
CA ALA A 121 38.42 10.69 -50.96
C ALA A 121 37.59 11.07 -49.72
N GLU A 122 36.83 10.15 -49.10
CA GLU A 122 36.06 10.43 -47.88
C GLU A 122 35.49 9.14 -47.28
N VAL A 123 35.35 9.08 -45.96
CA VAL A 123 34.72 7.93 -45.26
C VAL A 123 33.27 8.29 -44.95
N HIS A 124 32.37 7.99 -45.89
CA HIS A 124 30.94 8.35 -45.83
C HIS A 124 30.16 7.79 -44.62
N LEU A 125 30.73 6.85 -43.86
CA LEU A 125 30.09 6.20 -42.72
C LEU A 125 30.55 6.75 -41.35
N LEU A 126 31.42 7.76 -41.33
CA LEU A 126 31.95 8.32 -40.08
C LEU A 126 30.92 9.27 -39.44
N ASN A 127 30.34 8.89 -38.30
CA ASN A 127 29.47 9.76 -37.52
C ASN A 127 30.30 10.71 -36.64
N ARG A 128 30.54 11.94 -37.08
CA ARG A 128 31.33 12.93 -36.33
C ARG A 128 30.73 13.34 -34.99
N ASN A 129 29.45 13.07 -34.74
CA ASN A 129 28.75 13.44 -33.51
C ASN A 129 28.59 12.28 -32.51
N ALA A 130 29.14 11.09 -32.80
CA ALA A 130 28.89 9.89 -31.99
C ALA A 130 29.26 10.05 -30.50
N GLU A 131 30.31 10.83 -30.19
CA GLU A 131 30.70 11.11 -28.80
C GLU A 131 29.68 12.02 -28.09
N ALA A 132 29.17 13.04 -28.77
CA ALA A 132 28.12 13.91 -28.24
C ALA A 132 26.79 13.15 -28.06
N GLU A 133 26.47 12.24 -28.99
CA GLU A 133 25.30 11.35 -28.91
C GLU A 133 25.42 10.37 -27.74
N LEU A 134 26.60 9.79 -27.49
CA LEU A 134 26.84 8.94 -26.32
C LEU A 134 26.67 9.73 -25.02
N ASN A 135 27.28 10.91 -24.91
CA ASN A 135 27.14 11.74 -23.72
C ASN A 135 25.68 12.14 -23.46
N THR A 136 24.92 12.41 -24.51
CA THR A 136 23.47 12.68 -24.41
C THR A 136 22.71 11.45 -23.93
N ALA A 137 23.02 10.26 -24.46
CA ALA A 137 22.38 9.02 -24.05
C ALA A 137 22.69 8.65 -22.59
N ILE A 138 23.93 8.87 -22.14
CA ILE A 138 24.34 8.68 -20.74
C ILE A 138 23.59 9.67 -19.84
N ALA A 139 23.56 10.95 -20.19
CA ALA A 139 22.84 11.95 -19.40
C ALA A 139 21.33 11.64 -19.31
N TYR A 140 20.73 11.13 -20.38
CA TYR A 140 19.35 10.64 -20.37
C TYR A 140 19.18 9.43 -19.43
N PHE A 141 20.10 8.46 -19.48
CA PHE A 141 20.08 7.29 -18.60
C PHE A 141 20.19 7.69 -17.12
N ASP A 142 21.09 8.61 -16.77
CA ASP A 142 21.30 9.07 -15.39
C ASP A 142 20.11 9.86 -14.83
N SER A 143 19.34 10.50 -15.71
CA SER A 143 18.15 11.31 -15.36
C SER A 143 16.83 10.54 -15.52
N LEU A 144 16.88 9.22 -15.70
CA LEU A 144 15.70 8.38 -15.89
C LEU A 144 14.71 8.53 -14.73
N THR A 145 13.48 8.86 -15.10
CA THR A 145 12.32 8.79 -14.21
C THR A 145 11.41 7.66 -14.66
N PHE A 146 10.88 6.90 -13.71
CA PHE A 146 9.99 5.79 -13.98
C PHE A 146 8.56 6.16 -13.63
N THR A 147 7.64 5.96 -14.58
CA THR A 147 6.22 6.29 -14.39
C THR A 147 5.65 5.57 -13.17
N VAL A 148 6.00 4.29 -13.00
CA VAL A 148 5.59 3.48 -11.84
C VAL A 148 6.00 4.09 -10.49
N VAL A 149 7.17 4.73 -10.41
CA VAL A 149 7.64 5.37 -9.17
C VAL A 149 6.88 6.67 -8.90
N ASN A 150 6.58 7.43 -9.96
CA ASN A 150 5.81 8.67 -9.86
C ASN A 150 4.35 8.44 -9.49
N ASP A 151 3.81 7.25 -9.78
CA ASP A 151 2.43 6.89 -9.48
C ASP A 151 2.24 6.27 -8.09
N LEU A 152 3.29 5.71 -7.47
CA LEU A 152 3.23 5.13 -6.12
C LEU A 152 2.59 6.05 -5.06
N PRO A 153 2.91 7.36 -4.97
CA PRO A 153 2.29 8.24 -3.97
C PRO A 153 0.76 8.35 -4.11
N LYS A 154 0.21 8.12 -5.31
CA LYS A 154 -1.24 8.18 -5.56
C LYS A 154 -1.98 6.99 -4.93
N LEU A 155 -1.25 5.95 -4.54
CA LEU A 155 -1.80 4.70 -4.00
C LEU A 155 -1.82 4.64 -2.47
N ILE A 156 -1.44 5.72 -1.77
CA ILE A 156 -1.22 5.70 -0.31
C ILE A 156 -2.48 5.33 0.51
N ASN A 157 -3.66 5.65 -0.01
CA ASN A 157 -4.95 5.37 0.65
C ASN A 157 -5.74 4.27 -0.08
N GLU A 158 -5.13 3.60 -1.05
CA GLU A 158 -5.81 2.58 -1.83
C GLU A 158 -5.66 1.20 -1.18
N PRO A 159 -6.67 0.32 -1.31
CA PRO A 159 -6.60 -1.02 -0.76
C PRO A 159 -5.50 -1.84 -1.44
N LEU A 160 -5.01 -2.86 -0.73
CA LEU A 160 -3.94 -3.74 -1.21
C LEU A 160 -4.20 -4.33 -2.61
N SER A 161 -5.46 -4.63 -2.96
CA SER A 161 -5.83 -5.13 -4.28
C SER A 161 -5.43 -4.17 -5.40
N LYS A 162 -5.76 -2.88 -5.25
CA LYS A 162 -5.40 -1.85 -6.24
C LYS A 162 -3.90 -1.60 -6.29
N ILE A 163 -3.21 -1.67 -5.14
CA ILE A 163 -1.74 -1.54 -5.09
C ILE A 163 -1.08 -2.69 -5.88
N LYS A 164 -1.58 -3.91 -5.71
CA LYS A 164 -1.11 -5.09 -6.45
C LYS A 164 -1.33 -4.94 -7.95
N ASP A 165 -2.52 -4.50 -8.35
CA ASP A 165 -2.85 -4.31 -9.76
C ASP A 165 -1.96 -3.24 -10.41
N ALA A 166 -1.71 -2.12 -9.73
CA ALA A 166 -0.85 -1.06 -10.21
C ALA A 166 0.63 -1.49 -10.34
N LEU A 167 1.09 -2.41 -9.49
CA LEU A 167 2.45 -2.97 -9.54
C LEU A 167 2.54 -4.24 -10.40
N SER A 168 1.42 -4.75 -10.90
CA SER A 168 1.42 -5.91 -11.77
C SER A 168 2.04 -5.54 -13.12
N PHE A 169 3.14 -6.20 -13.47
CA PHE A 169 3.84 -5.94 -14.72
C PHE A 169 3.00 -6.47 -15.89
N ALA A 170 2.63 -5.60 -16.83
CA ALA A 170 1.78 -5.96 -17.97
C ALA A 170 2.41 -6.98 -18.95
N GLY A 171 3.69 -7.33 -18.80
CA GLY A 171 4.41 -8.28 -19.65
C GLY A 171 4.87 -9.57 -18.94
N GLY A 172 3.96 -10.53 -18.74
CA GLY A 172 4.25 -11.95 -18.47
C GLY A 172 4.58 -12.30 -17.00
N GLU A 173 3.98 -13.33 -16.39
CA GLU A 173 3.34 -14.54 -16.94
C GLU A 173 2.06 -14.84 -16.16
N SER A 174 1.02 -15.26 -16.89
CA SER A 174 0.09 -16.25 -16.34
C SER A 174 0.89 -17.53 -16.14
N SER A 175 1.33 -17.79 -14.91
CA SER A 175 1.59 -19.16 -14.49
C SER A 175 0.26 -19.90 -14.59
N LYS A 176 0.03 -20.53 -15.74
CA LYS A 176 -0.91 -21.64 -15.84
C LYS A 176 -0.27 -22.80 -15.06
N GLU A 177 -0.81 -23.06 -13.88
CA GLU A 177 -0.87 -24.42 -13.34
C GLU A 177 -1.90 -25.23 -14.14
#